data_AF-A0A0A2AIE2-F1
#
_entry.id   AF-A0A0A2AIE2-F1
#
_cell.length_a   1.000
_cell.length_b   1.000
_cell.length_c   1.000
_cell.angle_alpha   90.00
_cell.angle_beta   90.00
_cell.angle_gamma   90.00
#
_symmetry.space_group_name_H-M   'P 1'
#
loop_
_entity.id
_entity.type
_entity.pdbx_description
1 polymer ?
#
loop_
_entity_poly.entity_id
_entity_poly.type
_entity_poly.pdbx_seq_one_letter_code
_entity_poly.pdbx_strand_id
1 'polypeptide(L)'
;MANNHSGFVQHGKNIIKTYSSLCSDYFDKYEFVFKFQYRDLDSFIRDDMKGDLNIPLIKRFSETKLEDHEFLELINLCRKCNFGTMVTPFDEISVEKANQHNVDYLKIASCSFGDWPLMEKISEFGKKVVASCAGADLEKVDNVISFFLNRGISFRLQHCVGEYPTANKDLNVNQVLFLKKKYPDLEIGFSSHENPDMTVIAPLALALGATSFEKHVALETDEIKKNAYSTSPHQFSKWLKSLDEAMEILGDSNHRYIPSNKESKSLRNLQRGVFAKKNLKKSHLLSREDIYFAFPPSENQLTANDFSKYSKFSLKFNVEKGEPILIKKVTEENLRNEIKQIVENVCKLINLSNLTIPSNVDLEISHHYGIKLFTKFGLTMITVINRSYCKKILILLPGQAHPEQYHKVKEETFHVLWGEGVLKIDGKENNLFKGEMHTILPEQRHYFESKNGLIIEEISSTHDKDDSFYTDKKIMENKDRKTVLSHWRIS
;
A
#
# COMPACT_ATOMS: atom_id res chain seq x y z
N MET A 1 -16.51 -27.77 0.62
CA MET A 1 -17.00 -29.14 0.36
C MET A 1 -17.89 -29.23 -0.88
N ALA A 2 -18.82 -28.29 -1.09
CA ALA A 2 -19.93 -28.50 -2.05
C ALA A 2 -20.63 -29.84 -1.75
N ASN A 3 -21.01 -30.60 -2.77
CA ASN A 3 -21.68 -31.90 -2.61
C ASN A 3 -20.70 -33.09 -2.63
N ASN A 4 -19.41 -32.88 -2.30
CA ASN A 4 -18.41 -33.95 -2.29
C ASN A 4 -18.56 -34.91 -1.09
N HIS A 5 -19.47 -34.61 -0.15
CA HIS A 5 -19.95 -35.59 0.84
C HIS A 5 -20.79 -36.71 0.21
N SER A 6 -21.22 -36.55 -1.05
CA SER A 6 -21.94 -37.55 -1.84
C SER A 6 -23.23 -38.07 -1.18
N GLY A 7 -23.91 -37.24 -0.39
CA GLY A 7 -25.12 -37.64 0.36
C GLY A 7 -24.86 -38.42 1.65
N PHE A 8 -23.59 -38.63 2.04
CA PHE A 8 -23.24 -39.38 3.25
C PHE A 8 -22.61 -38.48 4.31
N VAL A 9 -23.33 -38.20 5.41
CA VAL A 9 -22.82 -37.37 6.51
C VAL A 9 -21.50 -37.90 7.07
N GLN A 10 -21.34 -39.22 7.20
CA GLN A 10 -20.11 -39.83 7.71
C GLN A 10 -18.91 -39.57 6.79
N HIS A 11 -19.12 -39.56 5.47
CA HIS A 11 -18.07 -39.20 4.52
C HIS A 11 -17.70 -37.72 4.64
N GLY A 12 -18.69 -36.83 4.79
CA GLY A 12 -18.47 -35.41 5.10
C GLY A 12 -17.65 -35.20 6.37
N LYS A 13 -17.93 -35.95 7.45
CA LYS A 13 -17.14 -35.92 8.69
C LYS A 13 -15.69 -36.35 8.46
N ASN A 14 -15.47 -37.37 7.65
CA ASN A 14 -14.12 -37.85 7.31
C ASN A 14 -13.35 -36.77 6.54
N ILE A 15 -13.98 -36.13 5.55
CA ILE A 15 -13.40 -34.99 4.84
C ILE A 15 -12.96 -33.90 5.84
N ILE A 16 -13.86 -33.44 6.72
CA ILE A 16 -13.54 -32.36 7.68
C ILE A 16 -12.32 -32.74 8.56
N LYS A 17 -12.32 -33.95 9.13
CA LYS A 17 -11.21 -34.43 9.99
C LYS A 17 -9.89 -34.53 9.24
N THR A 18 -9.90 -35.09 8.03
CA THR A 18 -8.69 -35.20 7.20
C THR A 18 -8.09 -33.83 6.91
N TYR A 19 -8.90 -32.87 6.46
CA TYR A 19 -8.39 -31.54 6.14
C TYR A 19 -8.01 -30.73 7.39
N SER A 20 -8.68 -30.95 8.53
CA SER A 20 -8.27 -30.38 9.83
C SER A 20 -6.85 -30.79 10.20
N SER A 21 -6.53 -32.09 10.05
CA SER A 21 -5.18 -32.61 10.30
C SER A 21 -4.13 -32.03 9.36
N LEU A 22 -4.50 -31.62 8.14
CA LEU A 22 -3.56 -30.98 7.20
C LEU A 22 -3.33 -29.49 7.51
N CYS A 23 -4.29 -28.85 8.19
CA CYS A 23 -4.23 -27.43 8.55
C CYS A 23 -3.67 -27.20 9.95
N SER A 24 -3.42 -28.26 10.75
CA SER A 24 -3.08 -28.16 12.17
C SER A 24 -1.91 -27.21 12.45
N ASP A 25 -0.86 -27.32 11.64
CA ASP A 25 0.38 -26.56 11.81
C ASP A 25 0.25 -25.10 11.37
N TYR A 26 -0.89 -24.75 10.78
CA TYR A 26 -1.18 -23.45 10.20
C TYR A 26 -2.29 -22.68 10.92
N PHE A 27 -2.95 -23.27 11.92
CA PHE A 27 -4.08 -22.63 12.62
C PHE A 27 -3.70 -21.34 13.35
N ASP A 28 -2.44 -21.20 13.78
CA ASP A 28 -1.96 -19.96 14.41
C ASP A 28 -1.64 -18.85 13.38
N LYS A 29 -1.53 -19.21 12.10
CA LYS A 29 -1.21 -18.29 11.00
C LYS A 29 -2.46 -17.85 10.22
N TYR A 30 -3.41 -18.75 10.00
CA TYR A 30 -4.53 -18.54 9.08
C TYR A 30 -5.88 -18.93 9.68
N GLU A 31 -6.92 -18.16 9.34
CA GLU A 31 -8.30 -18.56 9.57
C GLU A 31 -8.72 -19.54 8.46
N PHE A 32 -9.01 -20.79 8.82
CA PHE A 32 -9.56 -21.75 7.89
C PHE A 32 -11.07 -21.90 8.09
N VAL A 33 -11.80 -21.98 6.97
CA VAL A 33 -13.26 -22.04 6.96
C VAL A 33 -13.74 -23.17 6.06
N PHE A 34 -14.62 -24.04 6.59
CA PHE A 34 -15.26 -25.07 5.79
C PHE A 34 -16.58 -24.56 5.21
N LYS A 35 -16.74 -24.73 3.89
CA LYS A 35 -17.92 -24.24 3.15
C LYS A 35 -18.87 -25.35 2.70
N PHE A 36 -20.15 -25.18 3.00
CA PHE A 36 -21.28 -26.02 2.57
C PHE A 36 -22.18 -25.28 1.55
N GLN A 37 -23.05 -26.01 0.86
CA GLN A 37 -24.04 -25.44 -0.06
C GLN A 37 -25.43 -25.85 0.38
N TYR A 38 -26.30 -24.87 0.63
CA TYR A 38 -27.69 -25.11 1.04
C TYR A 38 -28.62 -24.80 -0.12
N ARG A 39 -29.49 -25.76 -0.41
CA ARG A 39 -30.59 -25.65 -1.36
C ARG A 39 -31.79 -26.28 -0.72
N ASP A 40 -32.86 -25.54 -0.59
CA ASP A 40 -34.14 -26.10 -0.22
C ASP A 40 -34.79 -26.68 -1.48
N LEU A 41 -34.55 -27.97 -1.76
CA LEU A 41 -34.89 -28.57 -3.07
C LEU A 41 -36.38 -28.44 -3.42
N ASP A 42 -37.26 -28.34 -2.42
CA ASP A 42 -38.70 -28.19 -2.61
C ASP A 42 -39.07 -26.80 -3.12
N SER A 43 -38.36 -25.73 -2.73
CA SER A 43 -38.57 -24.38 -3.27
C SER A 43 -37.63 -24.06 -4.44
N PHE A 44 -36.44 -24.65 -4.46
CA PHE A 44 -35.39 -24.38 -5.44
C PHE A 44 -35.64 -25.06 -6.79
N ILE A 45 -36.25 -26.25 -6.80
CA ILE A 45 -36.63 -26.95 -8.03
C ILE A 45 -38.09 -26.62 -8.34
N ARG A 46 -38.33 -26.03 -9.52
CA ARG A 46 -39.69 -25.73 -10.01
C ARG A 46 -40.59 -26.97 -9.95
N ASP A 47 -41.88 -26.75 -9.65
CA ASP A 47 -42.83 -27.83 -9.36
C ASP A 47 -42.96 -28.88 -10.48
N ASP A 48 -42.93 -28.46 -11.75
CA ASP A 48 -43.05 -29.33 -12.93
C ASP A 48 -41.82 -30.21 -13.19
N MET A 49 -40.69 -29.95 -12.52
CA MET A 49 -39.43 -30.67 -12.71
C MET A 49 -39.00 -31.47 -11.47
N LYS A 50 -39.79 -31.44 -10.39
CA LYS A 50 -39.50 -32.20 -9.17
C LYS A 50 -39.47 -33.70 -9.47
N GLY A 51 -38.37 -34.34 -9.10
CA GLY A 51 -38.14 -35.76 -9.36
C GLY A 51 -37.68 -36.11 -10.78
N ASP A 52 -37.47 -35.14 -11.68
CA ASP A 52 -36.90 -35.42 -13.00
C ASP A 52 -35.38 -35.66 -12.92
N LEU A 53 -35.02 -36.93 -12.73
CA LEU A 53 -33.63 -37.37 -12.66
C LEU A 53 -32.92 -37.42 -14.02
N ASN A 54 -33.58 -37.06 -15.13
CA ASN A 54 -32.92 -36.92 -16.43
C ASN A 54 -32.14 -35.61 -16.52
N ILE A 55 -32.49 -34.61 -15.71
CA ILE A 55 -31.74 -33.36 -15.61
C ILE A 55 -30.53 -33.60 -14.68
N PRO A 56 -29.28 -33.54 -15.18
CA PRO A 56 -28.11 -33.98 -14.42
C PRO A 56 -27.92 -33.28 -13.07
N LEU A 57 -28.24 -31.99 -12.99
CA LEU A 57 -28.13 -31.23 -11.74
C LEU A 57 -29.24 -31.56 -10.75
N ILE A 58 -30.48 -31.79 -11.20
CA ILE A 58 -31.57 -32.24 -10.32
C ILE A 58 -31.19 -33.59 -9.73
N LYS A 59 -30.77 -34.55 -10.56
CA LYS A 59 -30.28 -35.84 -10.11
C LYS A 59 -29.16 -35.72 -9.09
N ARG A 60 -28.11 -34.95 -9.40
CA ARG A 60 -26.97 -34.71 -8.50
C ARG A 60 -27.42 -34.13 -7.16
N PHE A 61 -28.30 -33.12 -7.16
CA PHE A 61 -28.76 -32.48 -5.93
C PHE A 61 -29.66 -33.39 -5.11
N SER A 62 -30.54 -34.16 -5.74
CA SER A 62 -31.39 -35.15 -5.06
C SER A 62 -30.56 -36.29 -4.45
N GLU A 63 -29.61 -36.87 -5.19
CA GLU A 63 -28.78 -38.00 -4.71
C GLU A 63 -27.80 -37.59 -3.60
N THR A 64 -27.44 -36.31 -3.53
CA THR A 64 -26.48 -35.80 -2.55
C THR A 64 -27.12 -34.98 -1.44
N LYS A 65 -28.46 -34.99 -1.33
CA LYS A 65 -29.18 -34.26 -0.29
C LYS A 65 -28.71 -34.73 1.10
N LEU A 66 -28.50 -33.77 2.00
CA LEU A 66 -28.37 -34.02 3.43
C LEU A 66 -29.54 -33.34 4.13
N GLU A 67 -29.98 -33.92 5.23
CA GLU A 67 -31.02 -33.36 6.08
C GLU A 67 -30.43 -32.30 7.04
N ASP A 68 -31.26 -31.41 7.57
CA ASP A 68 -30.81 -30.26 8.37
C ASP A 68 -30.00 -30.69 9.60
N HIS A 69 -30.38 -31.79 10.27
CA HIS A 69 -29.65 -32.34 11.41
C HIS A 69 -28.25 -32.84 11.02
N GLU A 70 -28.09 -33.41 9.83
CA GLU A 70 -26.80 -33.89 9.33
C GLU A 70 -25.87 -32.70 9.02
N PHE A 71 -26.41 -31.63 8.43
CA PHE A 71 -25.65 -30.40 8.26
C PHE A 71 -25.21 -29.79 9.59
N LEU A 72 -26.09 -29.79 10.60
CA LEU A 72 -25.75 -29.29 11.93
C LEU A 72 -24.64 -30.12 12.59
N GLU A 73 -24.63 -31.44 12.39
CA GLU A 73 -23.53 -32.31 12.84
C GLU A 73 -22.20 -31.94 12.19
N LEU A 74 -22.20 -31.66 10.88
CA LEU A 74 -20.99 -31.25 10.14
C LEU A 74 -20.48 -29.88 10.59
N ILE A 75 -21.37 -28.91 10.77
CA ILE A 75 -21.05 -27.58 11.27
C ILE A 75 -20.43 -27.65 12.67
N ASN A 76 -21.02 -28.43 13.58
CA ASN A 76 -20.48 -28.61 14.92
C ASN A 76 -19.13 -29.33 14.92
N LEU A 77 -18.91 -30.26 13.98
CA LEU A 77 -17.61 -30.89 13.80
C LEU A 77 -16.56 -29.90 13.28
N CYS A 78 -16.89 -29.01 12.34
CA CYS A 78 -15.98 -27.95 11.89
C CYS A 78 -15.46 -27.13 13.07
N ARG A 79 -16.35 -26.67 13.95
CA ARG A 79 -15.98 -25.91 15.15
C ARG A 79 -15.05 -26.71 16.08
N LYS A 80 -15.35 -28.00 16.31
CA LYS A 80 -14.47 -28.90 17.10
C LYS A 80 -13.10 -29.12 16.46
N CYS A 81 -13.01 -28.97 15.15
CA CYS A 81 -11.80 -29.11 14.33
C CYS A 81 -11.09 -27.76 14.06
N ASN A 82 -11.43 -26.71 14.82
CA ASN A 82 -10.87 -25.35 14.70
C ASN A 82 -11.10 -24.69 13.32
N PHE A 83 -12.17 -25.06 12.63
CA PHE A 83 -12.62 -24.40 11.41
C PHE A 83 -13.78 -23.46 11.70
N GLY A 84 -13.74 -22.28 11.07
CA GLY A 84 -14.93 -21.47 10.85
C GLY A 84 -15.91 -22.16 9.90
N THR A 85 -17.13 -21.65 9.84
CA THR A 85 -18.24 -22.25 9.08
C THR A 85 -18.82 -21.27 8.08
N MET A 86 -19.00 -21.71 6.84
CA MET A 86 -19.57 -20.91 5.76
C MET A 86 -20.64 -21.70 5.02
N VAL A 87 -21.74 -21.04 4.67
CA VAL A 87 -22.78 -21.61 3.82
C VAL A 87 -22.94 -20.76 2.57
N THR A 88 -23.07 -21.41 1.42
CA THR A 88 -23.57 -20.80 0.20
C THR A 88 -25.06 -21.12 0.08
N PRO A 89 -25.97 -20.23 0.48
CA PRO A 89 -27.39 -20.40 0.25
C PRO A 89 -27.71 -20.08 -1.22
N PHE A 90 -28.67 -20.80 -1.80
CA PHE A 90 -29.14 -20.57 -3.17
C PHE A 90 -30.61 -20.12 -3.23
N ASP A 91 -31.25 -19.98 -2.07
CA ASP A 91 -32.64 -19.57 -1.86
C ASP A 91 -32.78 -18.94 -0.46
N GLU A 92 -33.86 -18.18 -0.23
CA GLU A 92 -34.09 -17.41 0.99
C GLU A 92 -34.28 -18.32 2.21
N ILE A 93 -34.92 -19.48 2.03
CA ILE A 93 -35.10 -20.49 3.08
C ILE A 93 -33.73 -20.99 3.56
N SER A 94 -32.80 -21.20 2.63
CA SER A 94 -31.42 -21.61 2.93
C SER A 94 -30.64 -20.53 3.69
N VAL A 95 -30.94 -19.24 3.50
CA VAL A 95 -30.39 -18.16 4.34
C VAL A 95 -30.88 -18.28 5.78
N GLU A 96 -32.18 -18.53 5.96
CA GLU A 96 -32.77 -18.71 7.30
C GLU A 96 -32.20 -19.93 8.01
N LYS A 97 -32.09 -21.07 7.31
CA LYS A 97 -31.43 -22.28 7.84
C LYS A 97 -29.99 -22.01 8.25
N ALA A 98 -29.22 -21.30 7.42
CA ALA A 98 -27.85 -20.93 7.75
C ALA A 98 -27.77 -20.05 9.02
N ASN A 99 -28.71 -19.12 9.19
CA ASN A 99 -28.81 -18.31 10.40
C ASN A 99 -29.16 -19.16 11.64
N GLN A 100 -30.13 -20.07 11.52
CA GLN A 100 -30.50 -21.02 12.58
C GLN A 100 -29.33 -21.93 12.99
N HIS A 101 -28.51 -22.38 12.03
CA HIS A 101 -27.29 -23.14 12.29
C HIS A 101 -26.13 -22.28 12.82
N ASN A 102 -26.34 -20.97 12.94
CA ASN A 102 -25.42 -20.00 13.48
C ASN A 102 -24.06 -20.00 12.76
N VAL A 103 -24.05 -20.09 11.43
CA VAL A 103 -22.79 -20.09 10.66
C VAL A 103 -22.08 -18.74 10.75
N ASP A 104 -20.76 -18.74 10.53
CA ASP A 104 -19.93 -17.53 10.67
C ASP A 104 -19.98 -16.64 9.42
N TYR A 105 -20.16 -17.27 8.25
CA TYR A 105 -20.15 -16.61 6.95
C TYR A 105 -21.29 -17.06 6.03
N LEU A 106 -21.81 -16.13 5.24
CA LEU A 106 -22.52 -16.46 4.00
C LEU A 106 -21.62 -16.23 2.78
N LYS A 107 -21.77 -17.11 1.79
CA LYS A 107 -21.15 -16.99 0.48
C LYS A 107 -22.21 -16.80 -0.59
N ILE A 108 -22.07 -15.75 -1.40
CA ILE A 108 -22.83 -15.57 -2.64
C ILE A 108 -22.07 -16.28 -3.76
N ALA A 109 -22.70 -17.28 -4.38
CA ALA A 109 -22.17 -17.95 -5.58
C ALA A 109 -22.25 -17.01 -6.79
N SER A 110 -21.38 -17.20 -7.79
CA SER A 110 -21.40 -16.38 -9.00
C SER A 110 -22.73 -16.42 -9.75
N CYS A 111 -23.40 -17.58 -9.77
CA CYS A 111 -24.72 -17.72 -10.40
C CYS A 111 -25.84 -16.98 -9.65
N SER A 112 -25.63 -16.64 -8.37
CA SER A 112 -26.53 -15.83 -7.55
C SER A 112 -26.02 -14.39 -7.38
N PHE A 113 -24.94 -14.02 -8.08
CA PHE A 113 -24.42 -12.65 -8.04
C PHE A 113 -25.33 -11.76 -8.90
N GLY A 114 -26.09 -10.88 -8.25
CA GLY A 114 -27.16 -10.09 -8.84
C GLY A 114 -28.55 -10.75 -8.77
N ASP A 115 -28.69 -11.82 -7.98
CA ASP A 115 -29.99 -12.37 -7.58
C ASP A 115 -30.58 -11.49 -6.47
N TRP A 116 -31.32 -10.44 -6.87
CA TRP A 116 -31.72 -9.37 -5.96
C TRP A 116 -32.58 -9.83 -4.76
N PRO A 117 -33.59 -10.71 -4.92
CA PRO A 117 -34.34 -11.26 -3.78
C PRO A 117 -33.43 -11.97 -2.77
N LEU A 118 -32.51 -12.81 -3.26
CA LEU A 118 -31.55 -13.49 -2.39
C LEU A 118 -30.56 -12.51 -1.74
N MET A 119 -30.12 -11.49 -2.47
CA MET A 119 -29.22 -10.45 -1.95
C MET A 119 -29.86 -9.62 -0.84
N GLU A 120 -31.15 -9.28 -0.97
CA GLU A 120 -31.93 -8.65 0.09
C GLU A 120 -31.94 -9.51 1.33
N LYS A 121 -32.27 -10.81 1.19
CA LYS A 121 -32.27 -11.73 2.33
C LYS A 121 -30.88 -11.91 2.96
N ILE A 122 -29.82 -12.01 2.16
CA ILE A 122 -28.45 -12.10 2.64
C ILE A 122 -28.02 -10.82 3.37
N SER A 123 -28.51 -9.65 2.96
CA SER A 123 -28.19 -8.38 3.61
C SER A 123 -28.68 -8.31 5.06
N GLU A 124 -29.69 -9.10 5.42
CA GLU A 124 -30.25 -9.20 6.77
C GLU A 124 -29.42 -10.11 7.70
N PHE A 125 -28.43 -10.84 7.17
CA PHE A 125 -27.69 -11.86 7.92
C PHE A 125 -26.91 -11.30 9.13
N GLY A 126 -26.47 -10.04 9.06
CA GLY A 126 -25.81 -9.36 10.17
C GLY A 126 -24.40 -9.88 10.53
N LYS A 127 -23.84 -10.82 9.75
CA LYS A 127 -22.45 -11.30 9.89
C LYS A 127 -21.70 -11.21 8.56
N LYS A 128 -20.56 -11.89 8.46
CA LYS A 128 -19.61 -11.76 7.36
C LYS A 128 -20.15 -12.35 6.06
N VAL A 129 -20.00 -11.60 4.96
CA VAL A 129 -20.39 -12.03 3.61
C VAL A 129 -19.15 -12.14 2.72
N VAL A 130 -19.13 -13.17 1.88
CA VAL A 130 -18.16 -13.36 0.80
C VAL A 130 -18.95 -13.50 -0.50
N ALA A 131 -18.50 -12.92 -1.60
CA ALA A 131 -19.18 -13.02 -2.89
C ALA A 131 -18.20 -13.44 -3.99
N SER A 132 -18.67 -14.23 -4.95
CA SER A 132 -17.92 -14.57 -6.16
C SER A 132 -18.62 -13.93 -7.36
N CYS A 133 -17.86 -13.43 -8.33
CA CYS A 133 -18.40 -12.66 -9.46
C CYS A 133 -18.02 -13.22 -10.84
N ALA A 134 -17.83 -14.54 -10.97
CA ALA A 134 -17.53 -15.13 -12.29
C ALA A 134 -18.61 -14.79 -13.32
N GLY A 135 -18.19 -14.32 -14.49
CA GLY A 135 -19.10 -13.98 -15.60
C GLY A 135 -19.96 -12.72 -15.37
N ALA A 136 -19.81 -12.02 -14.24
CA ALA A 136 -20.43 -10.73 -14.03
C ALA A 136 -19.67 -9.64 -14.82
N ASP A 137 -20.41 -8.82 -15.57
CA ASP A 137 -19.85 -7.61 -16.14
C ASP A 137 -19.58 -6.55 -15.04
N LEU A 138 -18.86 -5.49 -15.42
CA LEU A 138 -18.45 -4.47 -14.47
C LEU A 138 -19.64 -3.72 -13.86
N GLU A 139 -20.70 -3.50 -14.63
CA GLU A 139 -21.91 -2.82 -14.16
C GLU A 139 -22.60 -3.63 -13.06
N LYS A 140 -22.76 -4.94 -13.25
CA LYS A 140 -23.30 -5.83 -12.23
C LYS A 140 -22.43 -5.86 -10.98
N VAL A 141 -21.10 -5.89 -11.13
CA VAL A 141 -20.18 -5.79 -9.99
C VAL A 141 -20.35 -4.47 -9.25
N ASP A 142 -20.40 -3.35 -9.96
CA ASP A 142 -20.62 -2.02 -9.38
C ASP A 142 -21.96 -1.94 -8.63
N ASN A 143 -23.04 -2.48 -9.21
CA ASN A 143 -24.38 -2.49 -8.60
C ASN A 143 -24.41 -3.30 -7.28
N VAL A 144 -23.81 -4.49 -7.26
CA VAL A 144 -23.80 -5.34 -6.06
C VAL A 144 -22.95 -4.72 -4.95
N ILE A 145 -21.79 -4.16 -5.30
CA ILE A 145 -20.94 -3.46 -4.33
C ILE A 145 -21.69 -2.27 -3.74
N SER A 146 -22.30 -1.44 -4.59
CA SER A 146 -23.11 -0.29 -4.15
C SER A 146 -24.26 -0.72 -3.24
N PHE A 147 -24.95 -1.81 -3.57
CA PHE A 147 -26.05 -2.36 -2.79
C PHE A 147 -25.65 -2.67 -1.34
N PHE A 148 -24.52 -3.37 -1.13
CA PHE A 148 -24.03 -3.72 0.21
C PHE A 148 -23.43 -2.52 0.95
N LEU A 149 -22.59 -1.72 0.28
CA LEU A 149 -21.91 -0.59 0.92
C LEU A 149 -22.89 0.51 1.35
N ASN A 150 -23.95 0.80 0.56
CA ASN A 150 -24.98 1.77 0.95
C ASN A 150 -25.79 1.33 2.18
N ARG A 151 -25.73 0.05 2.56
CA ARG A 151 -26.33 -0.51 3.77
C ARG A 151 -25.33 -0.64 4.92
N GLY A 152 -24.11 -0.15 4.75
CA GLY A 152 -23.03 -0.28 5.73
C GLY A 152 -22.48 -1.70 5.87
N ILE A 153 -22.74 -2.57 4.88
CA ILE A 153 -22.28 -3.96 4.89
C ILE A 153 -21.00 -4.05 4.06
N SER A 154 -19.86 -4.27 4.72
CA SER A 154 -18.62 -4.66 4.04
C SER A 154 -18.57 -6.17 3.81
N PHE A 155 -18.03 -6.59 2.67
CA PHE A 155 -17.95 -8.01 2.28
C PHE A 155 -16.66 -8.30 1.53
N ARG A 156 -16.30 -9.58 1.40
CA ARG A 156 -15.14 -10.01 0.61
C ARG A 156 -15.56 -10.34 -0.81
N LEU A 157 -14.98 -9.69 -1.83
CA LEU A 157 -15.24 -10.02 -3.23
C LEU A 157 -14.15 -10.93 -3.77
N GLN A 158 -14.51 -12.03 -4.43
CA GLN A 158 -13.56 -12.99 -4.98
C GLN A 158 -13.62 -13.03 -6.50
N HIS A 159 -12.46 -12.82 -7.13
CA HIS A 159 -12.27 -13.19 -8.53
C HIS A 159 -12.39 -14.71 -8.67
N CYS A 160 -13.10 -15.15 -9.70
CA CYS A 160 -13.21 -16.55 -10.09
C CYS A 160 -13.67 -16.67 -11.55
N VAL A 161 -13.54 -17.87 -12.10
CA VAL A 161 -13.98 -18.22 -13.45
C VAL A 161 -14.95 -19.39 -13.36
N GLY A 162 -16.08 -19.29 -14.06
CA GLY A 162 -17.19 -20.25 -13.99
C GLY A 162 -17.00 -21.50 -14.85
N GLU A 163 -15.76 -21.99 -15.00
CA GLU A 163 -15.41 -23.15 -15.81
C GLU A 163 -14.80 -24.25 -14.94
N TYR A 164 -15.21 -25.50 -15.14
CA TYR A 164 -14.95 -26.60 -14.20
C TYR A 164 -14.38 -27.84 -14.92
N PRO A 165 -13.04 -28.01 -15.01
CA PRO A 165 -11.99 -27.12 -14.52
C PRO A 165 -11.71 -25.94 -15.45
N THR A 166 -11.17 -24.85 -14.91
CA THR A 166 -10.72 -23.69 -15.68
C THR A 166 -9.36 -23.95 -16.32
N ALA A 167 -9.20 -23.67 -17.62
CA ALA A 167 -7.92 -23.78 -18.29
C ALA A 167 -6.98 -22.60 -17.91
N ASN A 168 -5.66 -22.83 -17.92
CA ASN A 168 -4.68 -21.83 -17.45
C ASN A 168 -4.80 -20.47 -18.17
N LYS A 169 -5.09 -20.48 -19.47
CA LYS A 169 -5.25 -19.26 -20.29
C LYS A 169 -6.47 -18.44 -19.88
N ASP A 170 -7.46 -19.05 -19.24
CA ASP A 170 -8.75 -18.46 -18.90
C ASP A 170 -8.82 -18.03 -17.42
N LEU A 171 -7.84 -18.41 -16.58
CA LEU A 171 -7.81 -18.09 -15.15
C LEU A 171 -7.84 -16.58 -14.85
N ASN A 172 -7.22 -15.77 -15.72
CA ASN A 172 -7.23 -14.31 -15.63
C ASN A 172 -6.88 -13.75 -14.23
N VAL A 173 -5.85 -14.28 -13.57
CA VAL A 173 -5.51 -13.94 -12.17
C VAL A 173 -5.24 -12.43 -11.95
N ASN A 174 -4.81 -11.69 -12.98
CA ASN A 174 -4.67 -10.23 -12.94
C ASN A 174 -5.97 -9.48 -12.57
N GLN A 175 -7.14 -10.11 -12.68
CA GLN A 175 -8.40 -9.53 -12.21
C GLN A 175 -8.40 -9.24 -10.71
N VAL A 176 -7.61 -9.97 -9.91
CA VAL A 176 -7.40 -9.65 -8.48
C VAL A 176 -6.83 -8.23 -8.34
N LEU A 177 -5.78 -7.90 -9.09
CA LEU A 177 -5.15 -6.57 -9.04
C LEU A 177 -6.09 -5.50 -9.60
N PHE A 178 -6.84 -5.81 -10.65
CA PHE A 178 -7.84 -4.90 -11.21
C PHE A 178 -8.91 -4.54 -10.18
N LEU A 179 -9.53 -5.54 -9.54
CA LEU A 179 -10.56 -5.35 -8.52
C LEU A 179 -10.00 -4.58 -7.31
N LYS A 180 -8.78 -4.92 -6.86
CA LYS A 180 -8.11 -4.24 -5.74
C LYS A 180 -7.86 -2.76 -6.02
N LYS A 181 -7.50 -2.39 -7.25
CA LYS A 181 -7.31 -0.98 -7.65
C LYS A 181 -8.64 -0.22 -7.77
N LYS A 182 -9.69 -0.87 -8.28
CA LYS A 182 -11.00 -0.23 -8.47
C LYS A 182 -11.77 -0.08 -7.16
N TYR A 183 -11.62 -1.03 -6.23
CA TYR A 183 -12.30 -1.04 -4.93
C TYR A 183 -11.29 -1.18 -3.78
N PRO A 184 -10.51 -0.13 -3.48
CA PRO A 184 -9.41 -0.20 -2.50
C PRO A 184 -9.87 -0.49 -1.08
N ASP A 185 -11.13 -0.15 -0.74
CA ASP A 185 -11.71 -0.35 0.59
C ASP A 185 -12.36 -1.74 0.77
N LEU A 186 -12.35 -2.57 -0.28
CA LEU A 186 -12.95 -3.91 -0.26
C LEU A 186 -11.86 -4.98 -0.16
N GLU A 187 -12.07 -5.98 0.69
CA GLU A 187 -11.20 -7.15 0.72
C GLU A 187 -11.42 -7.99 -0.55
N ILE A 188 -10.35 -8.16 -1.34
CA ILE A 188 -10.37 -8.94 -2.57
C ILE A 188 -9.75 -10.31 -2.33
N GLY A 189 -10.42 -11.38 -2.77
CA GLY A 189 -9.91 -12.75 -2.71
C GLY A 189 -9.93 -13.47 -4.06
N PHE A 190 -9.66 -14.76 -4.02
CA PHE A 190 -9.55 -15.61 -5.19
C PHE A 190 -10.20 -16.97 -4.94
N SER A 191 -11.22 -17.31 -5.73
CA SER A 191 -11.86 -18.64 -5.73
C SER A 191 -11.53 -19.33 -7.05
N SER A 192 -11.04 -20.58 -6.98
CA SER A 192 -10.47 -21.24 -8.16
C SER A 192 -11.06 -22.62 -8.42
N HIS A 193 -11.26 -22.89 -9.71
CA HIS A 193 -11.62 -24.18 -10.28
C HIS A 193 -10.52 -24.70 -11.22
N GLU A 194 -9.27 -24.24 -11.06
CA GLU A 194 -8.14 -24.68 -11.86
C GLU A 194 -7.80 -26.16 -11.63
N ASN A 195 -6.91 -26.70 -12.48
CA ASN A 195 -6.34 -28.03 -12.27
C ASN A 195 -5.72 -28.15 -10.86
N PRO A 196 -6.18 -29.10 -10.01
CA PRO A 196 -5.68 -29.27 -8.64
C PRO A 196 -4.18 -29.56 -8.48
N ASP A 197 -3.48 -29.98 -9.53
CA ASP A 197 -2.02 -30.20 -9.48
C ASP A 197 -1.21 -28.90 -9.57
N MET A 198 -1.86 -27.78 -9.93
CA MET A 198 -1.20 -26.48 -10.04
C MET A 198 -1.10 -25.81 -8.67
N THR A 199 0.12 -25.63 -8.17
CA THR A 199 0.36 -24.96 -6.88
C THR A 199 0.66 -23.47 -7.02
N VAL A 200 1.04 -23.00 -8.20
CA VAL A 200 1.53 -21.63 -8.44
C VAL A 200 0.42 -20.56 -8.47
N ILE A 201 -0.83 -20.94 -8.72
CA ILE A 201 -1.89 -19.94 -8.99
C ILE A 201 -2.28 -19.16 -7.74
N ALA A 202 -2.45 -19.80 -6.60
CA ALA A 202 -2.75 -19.10 -5.34
C ALA A 202 -1.62 -18.14 -4.91
N PRO A 203 -0.32 -18.53 -4.95
CA PRO A 203 0.79 -17.59 -4.82
C PRO A 203 0.75 -16.38 -5.75
N LEU A 204 0.38 -16.56 -7.02
CA LEU A 204 0.23 -15.44 -7.96
C LEU A 204 -0.91 -14.51 -7.56
N ALA A 205 -2.07 -15.06 -7.17
CA ALA A 205 -3.18 -14.26 -6.68
C ALA A 205 -2.82 -13.51 -5.39
N LEU A 206 -2.06 -14.13 -4.49
CA LEU A 206 -1.53 -13.51 -3.27
C LEU A 206 -0.62 -12.32 -3.61
N ALA A 207 0.33 -12.50 -4.52
CA ALA A 207 1.23 -11.44 -4.98
C ALA A 207 0.49 -10.25 -5.62
N LEU A 208 -0.66 -10.52 -6.23
CA LEU A 208 -1.56 -9.50 -6.81
C LEU A 208 -2.49 -8.86 -5.78
N GLY A 209 -2.45 -9.33 -4.53
CA GLY A 209 -3.11 -8.70 -3.39
C GLY A 209 -4.37 -9.38 -2.89
N ALA A 210 -4.64 -10.64 -3.28
CA ALA A 210 -5.73 -11.43 -2.72
C ALA A 210 -5.49 -11.73 -1.23
N THR A 211 -6.54 -11.62 -0.41
CA THR A 211 -6.50 -11.84 1.05
C THR A 211 -7.32 -13.06 1.50
N SER A 212 -8.07 -13.70 0.61
CA SER A 212 -8.80 -14.93 0.88
C SER A 212 -8.75 -15.88 -0.32
N PHE A 213 -8.75 -17.19 -0.05
CA PHE A 213 -8.60 -18.23 -1.06
C PHE A 213 -9.65 -19.32 -0.90
N GLU A 214 -10.22 -19.80 -2.00
CA GLU A 214 -11.22 -20.87 -1.99
C GLU A 214 -10.87 -21.98 -2.99
N LYS A 215 -10.94 -23.24 -2.51
CA LYS A 215 -10.78 -24.47 -3.31
C LYS A 215 -11.86 -25.50 -2.99
N HIS A 216 -12.25 -26.27 -4.00
CA HIS A 216 -13.03 -27.48 -3.79
C HIS A 216 -12.13 -28.59 -3.22
N VAL A 217 -12.63 -29.31 -2.23
CA VAL A 217 -11.91 -30.39 -1.54
C VAL A 217 -12.69 -31.68 -1.62
N ALA A 218 -11.99 -32.80 -1.78
CA ALA A 218 -12.57 -34.14 -1.83
C ALA A 218 -11.70 -35.13 -1.05
N LEU A 219 -12.30 -36.26 -0.68
CA LEU A 219 -11.62 -37.44 -0.14
C LEU A 219 -12.10 -38.63 -0.97
N GLU A 220 -11.20 -39.30 -1.67
CA GLU A 220 -11.58 -40.45 -2.48
C GLU A 220 -11.69 -41.71 -1.62
N THR A 221 -12.60 -42.60 -2.00
CA THR A 221 -12.71 -43.96 -1.50
C THR A 221 -12.77 -44.91 -2.69
N ASP A 222 -12.94 -46.21 -2.43
CA ASP A 222 -13.16 -47.19 -3.49
C ASP A 222 -14.43 -46.85 -4.29
N GLU A 223 -15.47 -46.36 -3.61
CA GLU A 223 -16.79 -46.03 -4.17
C GLU A 223 -16.95 -44.56 -4.59
N ILE A 224 -16.28 -43.62 -3.91
CA ILE A 224 -16.43 -42.17 -4.15
C ILE A 224 -15.19 -41.64 -4.84
N LYS A 225 -15.35 -41.12 -6.06
CA LYS A 225 -14.29 -40.48 -6.85
C LYS A 225 -14.40 -38.96 -6.83
N LYS A 226 -13.25 -38.28 -6.86
CA LYS A 226 -13.24 -36.81 -6.95
C LYS A 226 -13.56 -36.35 -8.37
N ASN A 227 -14.16 -35.17 -8.50
CA ASN A 227 -14.28 -34.52 -9.81
C ASN A 227 -12.94 -33.85 -10.22
N ALA A 228 -12.87 -33.40 -11.47
CA ALA A 228 -11.64 -32.89 -12.09
C ALA A 228 -11.06 -31.61 -11.42
N TYR A 229 -11.89 -30.83 -10.74
CA TYR A 229 -11.52 -29.54 -10.14
C TYR A 229 -11.45 -29.57 -8.61
N SER A 230 -11.77 -30.71 -7.98
CA SER A 230 -11.61 -30.91 -6.53
C SER A 230 -10.22 -31.40 -6.20
N THR A 231 -9.65 -30.78 -5.18
CA THR A 231 -8.34 -31.07 -4.62
C THR A 231 -8.42 -32.27 -3.69
N SER A 232 -7.48 -33.22 -3.81
CA SER A 232 -7.29 -34.32 -2.85
C SER A 232 -6.46 -33.86 -1.64
N PRO A 233 -6.40 -34.63 -0.53
CA PRO A 233 -5.61 -34.26 0.65
C PRO A 233 -4.13 -33.96 0.32
N HIS A 234 -3.50 -34.77 -0.53
CA HIS A 234 -2.12 -34.57 -0.97
C HIS A 234 -1.94 -33.28 -1.79
N GLN A 235 -2.85 -33.04 -2.73
CA GLN A 235 -2.82 -31.83 -3.56
C GLN A 235 -3.04 -30.57 -2.71
N PHE A 236 -3.93 -30.64 -1.70
CA PHE A 236 -4.21 -29.51 -0.81
C PHE A 236 -3.01 -29.18 0.07
N SER A 237 -2.33 -30.20 0.61
CA SER A 237 -1.10 -29.99 1.39
C SER A 237 -0.03 -29.25 0.57
N LYS A 238 0.18 -29.66 -0.69
CA LYS A 238 1.10 -28.95 -1.61
C LYS A 238 0.67 -27.53 -1.90
N TRP A 239 -0.64 -27.33 -2.13
CA TRP A 239 -1.21 -26.02 -2.42
C TRP A 239 -1.05 -25.05 -1.23
N LEU A 240 -1.38 -25.51 -0.02
CA LEU A 240 -1.25 -24.72 1.21
C LEU A 240 0.21 -24.39 1.51
N LYS A 241 1.11 -25.36 1.39
CA LYS A 241 2.55 -25.14 1.56
C LYS A 241 3.08 -24.10 0.59
N SER A 242 2.71 -24.19 -0.69
CA SER A 242 3.15 -23.21 -1.70
C SER A 242 2.64 -21.80 -1.41
N LEU A 243 1.44 -21.67 -0.83
CA LEU A 243 0.87 -20.39 -0.43
C LEU A 243 1.60 -19.82 0.80
N ASP A 244 1.93 -20.65 1.79
CA ASP A 244 2.70 -20.26 2.98
C ASP A 244 4.13 -19.81 2.62
N GLU A 245 4.82 -20.57 1.76
CA GLU A 245 6.14 -20.18 1.23
C GLU A 245 6.08 -18.85 0.47
N ALA A 246 5.00 -18.61 -0.30
CA ALA A 246 4.83 -17.36 -1.03
C ALA A 246 4.65 -16.16 -0.09
N MET A 247 3.95 -16.32 1.04
CA MET A 247 3.84 -15.28 2.07
C MET A 247 5.22 -14.88 2.61
N GLU A 248 6.10 -15.86 2.88
CA GLU A 248 7.46 -15.60 3.35
C GLU A 248 8.32 -14.92 2.27
N ILE A 249 8.18 -15.33 1.01
CA ILE A 249 8.94 -14.78 -0.12
C ILE A 249 8.54 -13.34 -0.43
N LEU A 250 7.24 -13.01 -0.38
CA LEU A 250 6.73 -11.68 -0.71
C LEU A 250 7.19 -10.61 0.29
N GLY A 251 7.30 -10.96 1.57
CA GLY A 251 7.79 -10.07 2.62
C GLY A 251 6.87 -8.85 2.85
N ASP A 252 7.46 -7.74 3.29
CA ASP A 252 6.73 -6.51 3.62
C ASP A 252 6.45 -5.67 2.36
N SER A 253 5.19 -5.29 2.17
CA SER A 253 4.74 -4.43 1.07
C SER A 253 4.60 -2.95 1.45
N ASN A 254 4.66 -2.62 2.74
CA ASN A 254 4.46 -1.27 3.26
C ASN A 254 5.77 -0.55 3.56
N HIS A 255 6.86 -1.29 3.78
CA HIS A 255 8.16 -0.72 4.12
C HIS A 255 9.27 -1.19 3.19
N ARG A 256 10.30 -0.34 3.06
CA ARG A 256 11.51 -0.71 2.34
C ARG A 256 12.25 -1.80 3.10
N TYR A 257 12.64 -2.87 2.39
CA TYR A 257 13.51 -3.91 2.95
C TYR A 257 14.75 -3.32 3.64
N ILE A 258 15.03 -3.80 4.85
CA ILE A 258 16.18 -3.40 5.66
C ILE A 258 17.35 -4.33 5.35
N PRO A 259 18.46 -3.83 4.79
CA PRO A 259 19.60 -4.66 4.40
C PRO A 259 20.26 -5.29 5.62
N SER A 260 20.63 -6.57 5.46
CA SER A 260 21.38 -7.28 6.50
C SER A 260 22.78 -6.70 6.68
N ASN A 261 23.39 -6.92 7.86
CA ASN A 261 24.80 -6.61 8.10
C ASN A 261 25.73 -7.32 7.11
N LYS A 262 25.37 -8.53 6.68
CA LYS A 262 26.11 -9.32 5.69
C LYS A 262 26.08 -8.62 4.33
N GLU A 263 24.90 -8.26 3.84
CA GLU A 263 24.73 -7.52 2.59
C GLU A 263 25.49 -6.19 2.63
N SER A 264 25.33 -5.41 3.70
CA SER A 264 26.00 -4.12 3.86
C SER A 264 27.52 -4.23 3.78
N LYS A 265 28.10 -5.26 4.43
CA LYS A 265 29.55 -5.54 4.35
C LYS A 265 29.98 -6.00 2.95
N SER A 266 29.22 -6.91 2.33
CA SER A 266 29.50 -7.39 0.97
C SER A 266 29.50 -6.25 -0.04
N LEU A 267 28.48 -5.38 -0.01
CA LEU A 267 28.40 -4.22 -0.90
C LEU A 267 29.50 -3.21 -0.61
N ARG A 268 29.81 -2.96 0.66
CA ARG A 268 30.92 -2.07 1.06
C ARG A 268 32.25 -2.52 0.47
N ASN A 269 32.54 -3.83 0.48
CA ASN A 269 33.78 -4.35 -0.08
C ASN A 269 33.90 -4.16 -1.60
N LEU A 270 32.79 -3.93 -2.31
CA LEU A 270 32.74 -3.66 -3.75
C LEU A 270 32.73 -2.16 -4.08
N GLN A 271 32.71 -1.28 -3.08
CA GLN A 271 32.74 0.17 -3.30
C GLN A 271 34.16 0.65 -3.65
N ARG A 272 34.26 1.89 -4.15
CA ARG A 272 35.56 2.55 -4.27
C ARG A 272 35.88 3.31 -2.99
N GLY A 273 37.04 3.05 -2.41
CA GLY A 273 37.63 3.83 -1.32
C GLY A 273 38.17 5.19 -1.82
N VAL A 274 38.31 6.13 -0.89
CA VAL A 274 38.91 7.46 -1.13
C VAL A 274 40.38 7.44 -0.74
N PHE A 275 41.26 7.83 -1.65
CA PHE A 275 42.70 7.85 -1.46
C PHE A 275 43.27 9.25 -1.72
N ALA A 276 44.34 9.61 -1.03
CA ALA A 276 45.03 10.88 -1.22
C ALA A 276 45.83 10.91 -2.54
N LYS A 277 45.62 11.92 -3.40
CA LYS A 277 46.42 12.14 -4.63
C LYS A 277 47.81 12.72 -4.34
N LYS A 278 47.98 13.37 -3.19
CA LYS A 278 49.20 14.07 -2.75
C LYS A 278 49.30 14.06 -1.23
N ASN A 279 50.41 14.50 -0.66
CA ASN A 279 50.56 14.64 0.79
C ASN A 279 49.65 15.77 1.30
N LEU A 280 48.86 15.49 2.33
CA LEU A 280 47.88 16.42 2.93
C LEU A 280 48.19 16.62 4.42
N LYS A 281 48.10 17.86 4.89
CA LYS A 281 48.40 18.21 6.29
C LYS A 281 47.16 18.12 7.18
N LYS A 282 47.38 17.96 8.48
CA LYS A 282 46.36 18.13 9.51
C LYS A 282 45.62 19.46 9.33
N SER A 283 44.32 19.45 9.62
CA SER A 283 43.35 20.54 9.45
C SER A 283 43.07 20.94 8.00
N HIS A 284 43.66 20.28 7.00
CA HIS A 284 43.35 20.53 5.59
C HIS A 284 41.91 20.13 5.27
N LEU A 285 41.19 20.98 4.54
CA LEU A 285 39.85 20.71 4.03
C LEU A 285 39.96 19.94 2.71
N LEU A 286 39.42 18.72 2.65
CA LEU A 286 39.50 17.86 1.48
C LEU A 286 38.70 18.43 0.30
N SER A 287 39.35 18.51 -0.86
CA SER A 287 38.72 18.82 -2.15
C SER A 287 38.84 17.67 -3.15
N ARG A 288 38.13 17.75 -4.28
CA ARG A 288 38.20 16.76 -5.37
C ARG A 288 39.58 16.68 -6.04
N GLU A 289 40.36 17.74 -5.94
CA GLU A 289 41.73 17.79 -6.46
C GLU A 289 42.73 17.06 -5.56
N ASP A 290 42.40 16.93 -4.27
CA ASP A 290 43.24 16.29 -3.26
C ASP A 290 43.11 14.77 -3.24
N ILE A 291 42.04 14.21 -3.80
CA ILE A 291 41.66 12.80 -3.65
C ILE A 291 41.34 12.10 -4.98
N TYR A 292 41.52 10.78 -5.02
CA TYR A 292 41.02 9.90 -6.08
C TYR A 292 40.21 8.74 -5.49
N PHE A 293 39.42 8.06 -6.32
CA PHE A 293 38.57 6.94 -5.91
C PHE A 293 39.05 5.67 -6.59
N ALA A 294 39.32 4.62 -5.82
CA ALA A 294 39.78 3.34 -6.33
C ALA A 294 39.20 2.16 -5.54
N PHE A 295 39.16 0.98 -6.14
CA PHE A 295 38.76 -0.28 -5.49
C PHE A 295 40.01 -1.16 -5.27
N PRO A 296 40.06 -2.00 -4.21
CA PRO A 296 39.07 -2.14 -3.15
C PRO A 296 39.24 -1.10 -2.02
N PRO A 297 38.19 -0.85 -1.21
CA PRO A 297 38.32 -0.04 -0.02
C PRO A 297 38.90 -0.86 1.13
N SER A 298 39.65 -0.22 2.01
CA SER A 298 40.04 -0.77 3.31
C SER A 298 38.90 -0.64 4.33
N GLU A 299 38.98 -1.43 5.40
CA GLU A 299 38.05 -1.31 6.51
C GLU A 299 38.08 0.11 7.11
N ASN A 300 36.91 0.66 7.45
CA ASN A 300 36.76 2.02 8.00
C ASN A 300 37.34 3.15 7.11
N GLN A 301 37.50 2.92 5.80
CA GLN A 301 37.84 3.96 4.84
C GLN A 301 36.61 4.77 4.41
N LEU A 302 36.76 6.08 4.18
CA LEU A 302 35.78 6.82 3.40
C LEU A 302 35.68 6.21 1.99
N THR A 303 34.47 6.20 1.45
CA THR A 303 34.16 5.69 0.13
C THR A 303 33.70 6.82 -0.78
N ALA A 304 33.64 6.55 -2.08
CA ALA A 304 33.07 7.48 -3.04
C ALA A 304 31.63 7.90 -2.69
N ASN A 305 30.87 7.02 -2.01
CA ASN A 305 29.48 7.26 -1.65
C ASN A 305 29.31 8.27 -0.50
N ASP A 306 30.36 8.47 0.29
CA ASP A 306 30.38 9.42 1.41
C ASP A 306 30.59 10.87 0.92
N PHE A 307 31.12 11.06 -0.29
CA PHE A 307 31.36 12.39 -0.86
C PHE A 307 30.14 12.95 -1.59
N SER A 308 29.74 14.18 -1.22
CA SER A 308 28.70 14.95 -1.90
C SER A 308 29.07 16.44 -1.94
N LYS A 309 28.34 17.26 -2.71
CA LYS A 309 28.51 18.73 -2.70
C LYS A 309 28.23 19.37 -1.33
N TYR A 310 27.61 18.64 -0.41
CA TYR A 310 27.20 19.10 0.92
C TYR A 310 27.99 18.48 2.07
N SER A 311 28.95 17.60 1.76
CA SER A 311 29.80 16.94 2.74
C SER A 311 31.17 17.61 2.72
N LYS A 312 31.56 18.23 3.82
CA LYS A 312 32.90 18.81 4.01
C LYS A 312 33.67 17.92 4.97
N PHE A 313 34.89 17.54 4.58
CA PHE A 313 35.76 16.70 5.41
C PHE A 313 37.06 17.44 5.70
N SER A 314 37.39 17.63 6.99
CA SER A 314 38.68 18.18 7.41
C SER A 314 39.55 17.11 8.05
N LEU A 315 40.85 17.12 7.75
CA LEU A 315 41.79 16.13 8.27
C LEU A 315 42.12 16.38 9.75
N LYS A 316 42.09 15.32 10.57
CA LYS A 316 42.58 15.34 11.96
C LYS A 316 44.10 15.08 12.05
N PHE A 317 44.66 14.46 11.02
CA PHE A 317 46.07 14.04 10.96
C PHE A 317 46.63 14.27 9.55
N ASN A 318 47.96 14.25 9.41
CA ASN A 318 48.59 14.21 8.09
C ASN A 318 48.23 12.89 7.37
N VAL A 319 48.13 12.96 6.05
CA VAL A 319 47.86 11.82 5.17
C VAL A 319 48.84 11.86 4.00
N GLU A 320 49.47 10.73 3.72
CA GLU A 320 50.45 10.63 2.62
C GLU A 320 49.79 10.32 1.27
N LYS A 321 50.49 10.65 0.18
CA LYS A 321 50.06 10.31 -1.18
C LYS A 321 49.84 8.79 -1.31
N GLY A 322 48.68 8.41 -1.84
CA GLY A 322 48.27 7.01 -2.04
C GLY A 322 47.62 6.38 -0.82
N GLU A 323 47.63 7.04 0.35
CA GLU A 323 47.05 6.48 1.57
C GLU A 323 45.51 6.53 1.53
N PRO A 324 44.81 5.49 2.05
CA PRO A 324 43.38 5.53 2.28
C PRO A 324 42.97 6.62 3.28
N ILE A 325 41.95 7.42 2.94
CA ILE A 325 41.35 8.38 3.86
C ILE A 325 40.40 7.62 4.81
N LEU A 326 40.86 7.32 6.02
CA LEU A 326 40.05 6.62 7.02
C LEU A 326 39.05 7.55 7.70
N ILE A 327 37.86 7.04 8.05
CA ILE A 327 36.79 7.77 8.75
C ILE A 327 37.34 8.40 10.04
N LYS A 328 38.17 7.67 10.79
CA LYS A 328 38.80 8.18 12.02
C LYS A 328 39.77 9.35 11.78
N LYS A 329 40.30 9.52 10.57
CA LYS A 329 41.24 10.59 10.22
C LYS A 329 40.56 11.88 9.80
N VAL A 330 39.22 11.91 9.70
CA VAL A 330 38.47 13.10 9.31
C VAL A 330 37.52 13.57 10.41
N THR A 331 37.22 14.85 10.38
CA THR A 331 35.97 15.40 10.91
C THR A 331 35.05 15.64 9.73
N GLU A 332 33.83 15.13 9.81
CA GLU A 332 32.80 15.34 8.81
C GLU A 332 31.85 16.44 9.28
N GLU A 333 31.64 17.43 8.42
CA GLU A 333 30.53 18.36 8.51
C GLU A 333 29.55 18.00 7.37
N ASN A 334 28.44 17.37 7.72
CA ASN A 334 27.49 16.81 6.77
C ASN A 334 26.14 17.52 6.88
N LEU A 335 25.91 18.47 5.97
CA LEU A 335 24.61 19.14 5.84
C LEU A 335 23.62 18.31 4.98
N ARG A 336 24.07 17.23 4.33
CA ARG A 336 23.25 16.40 3.44
C ARG A 336 22.10 15.74 4.20
N ASN A 337 22.32 15.27 5.43
CA ASN A 337 21.26 14.64 6.22
C ASN A 337 20.16 15.64 6.58
N GLU A 338 20.52 16.85 6.99
CA GLU A 338 19.58 17.93 7.28
C GLU A 338 18.80 18.33 6.01
N ILE A 339 19.51 18.55 4.89
CA ILE A 339 18.89 18.88 3.59
C ILE A 339 17.95 17.76 3.13
N LYS A 340 18.37 16.50 3.23
CA LYS A 340 17.56 15.34 2.84
C LYS A 340 16.28 15.27 3.67
N GLN A 341 16.37 15.45 4.99
CA GLN A 341 15.21 15.43 5.88
C GLN A 341 14.23 16.56 5.55
N ILE A 342 14.74 17.76 5.21
CA ILE A 342 13.91 18.88 4.77
C ILE A 342 13.16 18.52 3.49
N VAL A 343 13.86 18.00 2.48
CA VAL A 343 13.24 17.61 1.20
C VAL A 343 12.19 16.51 1.40
N GLU A 344 12.47 15.49 2.21
CA GLU A 344 11.50 14.44 2.52
C GLU A 344 10.23 14.98 3.18
N ASN A 345 10.37 15.90 4.14
CA ASN A 345 9.23 16.52 4.82
C ASN A 345 8.43 17.42 3.87
N VAL A 346 9.10 18.16 2.99
CA VAL A 346 8.45 18.97 1.94
C VAL A 346 7.69 18.08 0.96
N CYS A 347 8.30 17.00 0.46
CA CYS A 347 7.62 16.06 -0.44
C CYS A 347 6.42 15.39 0.22
N LYS A 348 6.52 15.00 1.50
CA LYS A 348 5.38 14.48 2.27
C LYS A 348 4.23 15.48 2.32
N LEU A 349 4.53 16.76 2.59
CA LEU A 349 3.50 17.80 2.65
C LEU A 349 2.84 18.04 1.29
N ILE A 350 3.63 18.04 0.21
CA ILE A 350 3.10 18.13 -1.17
C ILE A 350 2.19 16.94 -1.47
N ASN A 351 2.62 15.71 -1.16
CA ASN A 351 1.81 14.50 -1.37
C ASN A 351 0.49 14.55 -0.57
N LEU A 352 0.54 14.95 0.69
CA LEU A 352 -0.66 15.14 1.53
C LEU A 352 -1.61 16.21 0.98
N SER A 353 -1.09 17.21 0.27
CA SER A 353 -1.88 18.28 -0.31
C SER A 353 -2.56 17.93 -1.64
N ASN A 354 -2.23 16.79 -2.24
CA ASN A 354 -2.63 16.42 -3.61
C ASN A 354 -2.28 17.49 -4.67
N LEU A 355 -1.25 18.31 -4.41
CA LEU A 355 -0.78 19.33 -5.37
C LEU A 355 0.14 18.71 -6.40
N THR A 356 -0.05 19.12 -7.66
CA THR A 356 0.85 18.74 -8.76
C THR A 356 1.90 19.84 -8.95
N ILE A 357 3.18 19.47 -8.88
CA ILE A 357 4.31 20.36 -9.16
C ILE A 357 4.87 20.03 -10.56
N PRO A 358 5.20 21.05 -11.39
CA PRO A 358 5.84 20.81 -12.68
C PRO A 358 7.15 20.03 -12.56
N SER A 359 7.48 19.21 -13.56
CA SER A 359 8.78 18.58 -13.66
C SER A 359 9.86 19.61 -14.02
N ASN A 360 11.11 19.35 -13.63
CA ASN A 360 12.29 20.19 -13.94
C ASN A 360 12.29 21.61 -13.35
N VAL A 361 11.71 21.77 -12.16
CA VAL A 361 11.84 23.01 -11.37
C VAL A 361 12.90 22.86 -10.29
N ASP A 362 13.55 23.95 -9.92
CA ASP A 362 14.48 23.97 -8.80
C ASP A 362 13.74 24.20 -7.48
N LEU A 363 14.19 23.50 -6.43
CA LEU A 363 13.74 23.72 -5.06
C LEU A 363 14.82 24.48 -4.30
N GLU A 364 14.44 25.61 -3.73
CA GLU A 364 15.29 26.44 -2.88
C GLU A 364 14.87 26.26 -1.42
N ILE A 365 15.84 25.92 -0.57
CA ILE A 365 15.71 25.92 0.89
C ILE A 365 16.28 27.25 1.37
N SER A 366 15.43 28.15 1.85
CA SER A 366 15.82 29.40 2.50
C SER A 366 15.96 29.19 4.01
N HIS A 367 17.20 29.18 4.49
CA HIS A 367 17.57 28.95 5.89
C HIS A 367 18.25 30.19 6.48
N HIS A 368 17.45 31.23 6.71
CA HIS A 368 17.85 32.59 7.10
C HIS A 368 18.94 32.64 8.19
N TYR A 369 18.72 31.94 9.30
CA TYR A 369 19.63 31.89 10.45
C TYR A 369 20.56 30.67 10.45
N GLY A 370 20.70 30.02 9.29
CA GLY A 370 21.45 28.77 9.11
C GLY A 370 20.55 27.53 9.14
N ILE A 371 20.98 26.50 8.44
CA ILE A 371 20.22 25.27 8.16
C ILE A 371 19.76 24.53 9.43
N LYS A 372 20.51 24.61 10.53
CA LYS A 372 20.12 24.01 11.83
C LYS A 372 18.86 24.63 12.44
N LEU A 373 18.56 25.89 12.11
CA LEU A 373 17.37 26.60 12.57
C LEU A 373 16.25 26.58 11.54
N PHE A 374 16.42 25.89 10.41
CA PHE A 374 15.46 25.88 9.31
C PHE A 374 14.03 25.51 9.76
N THR A 375 13.87 24.46 10.56
CA THR A 375 12.55 23.99 11.02
C THR A 375 11.79 25.03 11.85
N LYS A 376 12.50 25.97 12.48
CA LYS A 376 11.90 27.09 13.22
C LYS A 376 11.76 28.33 12.35
N PHE A 377 12.82 28.67 11.61
CA PHE A 377 12.92 29.89 10.80
C PHE A 377 13.44 29.56 9.40
N GLY A 378 12.53 29.38 8.46
CA GLY A 378 12.87 28.97 7.10
C GLY A 378 11.66 28.90 6.18
N LEU A 379 11.94 28.67 4.91
CA LEU A 379 10.94 28.48 3.88
C LEU A 379 11.53 27.63 2.76
N THR A 380 10.74 26.72 2.21
CA THR A 380 11.07 26.09 0.93
C THR A 380 10.27 26.76 -0.18
N MET A 381 10.93 27.09 -1.29
CA MET A 381 10.25 27.68 -2.44
C MET A 381 10.60 26.94 -3.73
N ILE A 382 9.60 26.80 -4.59
CA ILE A 382 9.73 26.24 -5.93
C ILE A 382 9.38 27.34 -6.91
N THR A 383 10.36 27.77 -7.71
CA THR A 383 10.10 28.77 -8.74
C THR A 383 9.55 28.07 -9.98
N VAL A 384 8.27 28.29 -10.27
CA VAL A 384 7.59 27.68 -11.43
C VAL A 384 7.91 28.47 -12.69
N ILE A 385 7.85 29.79 -12.60
CA ILE A 385 8.22 30.70 -13.70
C ILE A 385 8.68 32.03 -13.12
N ASN A 386 9.65 32.66 -13.78
CA ASN A 386 10.06 34.03 -13.50
C ASN A 386 10.45 34.70 -14.83
N ARG A 387 9.53 35.45 -15.42
CA ARG A 387 9.70 36.18 -16.70
C ARG A 387 9.27 37.62 -16.51
N SER A 388 8.27 38.13 -17.25
CA SER A 388 7.61 39.42 -16.96
C SER A 388 6.67 39.35 -15.74
N TYR A 389 6.41 38.14 -15.24
CA TYR A 389 5.67 37.81 -14.04
C TYR A 389 6.35 36.61 -13.37
N CYS A 390 6.11 36.42 -12.08
CA CYS A 390 6.66 35.32 -11.32
C CYS A 390 5.54 34.49 -10.69
N LYS A 391 5.72 33.17 -10.70
CA LYS A 391 4.94 32.25 -9.88
C LYS A 391 5.89 31.39 -9.07
N LYS A 392 5.67 31.36 -7.76
CA LYS A 392 6.38 30.47 -6.84
C LYS A 392 5.38 29.67 -6.01
N ILE A 393 5.78 28.47 -5.63
CA ILE A 393 5.09 27.71 -4.59
C ILE A 393 5.95 27.79 -3.33
N LEU A 394 5.41 28.42 -2.29
CA LEU A 394 6.03 28.61 -0.98
C LEU A 394 5.49 27.52 -0.04
N ILE A 395 6.39 26.84 0.66
CA ILE A 395 6.08 25.69 1.51
C ILE A 395 6.71 25.90 2.87
N LEU A 396 5.87 26.03 3.89
CA LEU A 396 6.26 26.07 5.29
C LEU A 396 5.84 24.76 5.96
N LEU A 397 6.79 24.14 6.66
CA LEU A 397 6.55 22.95 7.48
C LEU A 397 5.72 23.31 8.74
N PRO A 398 5.15 22.32 9.44
CA PRO A 398 4.42 22.57 10.68
C PRO A 398 5.25 23.34 11.72
N GLY A 399 4.67 24.39 12.31
CA GLY A 399 5.33 25.27 13.29
C GLY A 399 6.46 26.14 12.75
N GLN A 400 6.70 26.15 11.44
CA GLN A 400 7.77 26.93 10.82
C GLN A 400 7.34 28.37 10.57
N ALA A 401 8.27 29.31 10.75
CA ALA A 401 8.09 30.72 10.44
C ALA A 401 9.00 31.20 9.31
N HIS A 402 8.47 32.09 8.47
CA HIS A 402 9.26 32.87 7.53
C HIS A 402 9.46 34.28 8.10
N PRO A 403 10.71 34.72 8.34
CA PRO A 403 10.99 36.01 8.96
C PRO A 403 10.33 37.20 8.26
N GLU A 404 10.23 38.33 8.95
CA GLU A 404 9.62 39.53 8.37
C GLU A 404 10.53 40.11 7.28
N GLN A 405 9.97 40.26 6.08
CA GLN A 405 10.62 40.93 4.95
C GLN A 405 9.68 41.90 4.24
N TYR A 406 10.24 42.69 3.33
CA TYR A 406 9.50 43.54 2.41
C TYR A 406 10.26 43.64 1.08
N HIS A 407 9.55 44.12 0.07
CA HIS A 407 10.05 44.40 -1.27
C HIS A 407 9.86 45.87 -1.61
N LYS A 408 10.75 46.51 -2.36
CA LYS A 408 10.59 47.93 -2.75
C LYS A 408 9.84 48.11 -4.06
N VAL A 409 9.95 47.12 -4.96
CA VAL A 409 9.36 47.20 -6.30
C VAL A 409 8.29 46.13 -6.48
N LYS A 410 8.54 44.92 -5.96
CA LYS A 410 7.67 43.78 -6.19
C LYS A 410 6.33 43.91 -5.45
N GLU A 411 5.25 43.76 -6.20
CA GLU A 411 3.92 43.46 -5.69
C GLU A 411 3.68 41.96 -5.78
N GLU A 412 3.08 41.38 -4.75
CA GLU A 412 2.81 39.96 -4.71
C GLU A 412 1.46 39.63 -4.09
N THR A 413 0.84 38.58 -4.61
CA THR A 413 -0.39 38.03 -4.09
C THR A 413 -0.16 36.60 -3.68
N PHE A 414 -0.54 36.30 -2.45
CA PHE A 414 -0.48 34.98 -1.85
C PHE A 414 -1.85 34.34 -1.91
N HIS A 415 -1.93 33.14 -2.48
CA HIS A 415 -3.12 32.30 -2.52
C HIS A 415 -2.83 30.99 -1.78
N VAL A 416 -3.60 30.70 -0.72
CA VAL A 416 -3.36 29.53 0.13
C VAL A 416 -3.91 28.27 -0.54
N LEU A 417 -3.03 27.38 -0.99
CA LEU A 417 -3.41 26.13 -1.67
C LEU A 417 -3.76 25.01 -0.68
N TRP A 418 -3.08 24.99 0.47
CA TRP A 418 -3.25 23.96 1.48
C TRP A 418 -2.76 24.42 2.86
N GLY A 419 -3.40 23.91 3.91
CA GLY A 419 -2.99 24.15 5.29
C GLY A 419 -3.54 25.44 5.88
N GLU A 420 -2.96 25.85 7.00
CA GLU A 420 -3.35 27.04 7.75
C GLU A 420 -2.16 27.69 8.47
N GLY A 421 -2.27 29.00 8.68
CA GLY A 421 -1.20 29.79 9.27
C GLY A 421 -1.62 31.19 9.65
N VAL A 422 -0.62 32.05 9.83
CA VAL A 422 -0.77 33.47 10.14
C VAL A 422 0.12 34.26 9.18
N LEU A 423 -0.46 35.29 8.59
CA LEU A 423 0.23 36.33 7.83
C LEU A 423 0.16 37.64 8.60
N LYS A 424 1.31 38.17 9.01
CA LYS A 424 1.39 39.52 9.58
C LYS A 424 1.71 40.49 8.48
N ILE A 425 0.92 41.56 8.34
CA ILE A 425 1.18 42.66 7.39
C ILE A 425 1.31 43.94 8.21
N ASP A 426 2.49 44.55 8.22
CA ASP A 426 2.86 45.69 9.06
C ASP A 426 2.45 45.50 10.54
N GLY A 427 2.68 44.28 11.05
CA GLY A 427 2.36 43.88 12.41
C GLY A 427 0.89 43.49 12.66
N LYS A 428 -0.01 43.70 11.71
CA LYS A 428 -1.41 43.25 11.82
C LYS A 428 -1.53 41.78 11.42
N GLU A 429 -2.06 40.96 12.32
CA GLU A 429 -2.29 39.53 12.09
C GLU A 429 -3.53 39.27 11.22
N ASN A 430 -3.34 38.41 10.22
CA ASN A 430 -4.39 37.85 9.39
C ASN A 430 -4.24 36.33 9.46
N ASN A 431 -5.34 35.62 9.74
CA ASN A 431 -5.32 34.16 9.62
C ASN A 431 -5.23 33.78 8.14
N LEU A 432 -4.61 32.64 7.87
CA LEU A 432 -4.54 32.05 6.55
C LEU A 432 -5.24 30.69 6.58
N PHE A 433 -6.22 30.51 5.71
CA PHE A 433 -6.92 29.25 5.45
C PHE A 433 -6.94 28.94 3.96
N LYS A 434 -7.10 27.66 3.61
CA LYS A 434 -7.19 27.21 2.22
C LYS A 434 -8.23 28.02 1.42
N GLY A 435 -7.81 28.55 0.28
CA GLY A 435 -8.62 29.39 -0.61
C GLY A 435 -8.56 30.89 -0.32
N GLU A 436 -7.96 31.32 0.79
CA GLU A 436 -7.77 32.74 1.08
C GLU A 436 -6.67 33.36 0.22
N MET A 437 -6.81 34.68 0.01
CA MET A 437 -5.92 35.48 -0.81
C MET A 437 -5.55 36.79 -0.11
N HIS A 438 -4.27 37.13 -0.14
CA HIS A 438 -3.75 38.40 0.38
C HIS A 438 -2.75 39.01 -0.60
N THR A 439 -2.96 40.27 -0.96
CA THR A 439 -2.00 41.05 -1.76
C THR A 439 -1.14 41.90 -0.84
N ILE A 440 0.17 41.81 -1.03
CA ILE A 440 1.18 42.63 -0.39
C ILE A 440 1.67 43.66 -1.42
N LEU A 441 1.46 44.93 -1.10
CA LEU A 441 1.94 46.04 -1.89
C LEU A 441 3.43 46.30 -1.60
N PRO A 442 4.14 46.98 -2.51
CA PRO A 442 5.50 47.43 -2.26
C PRO A 442 5.63 48.16 -0.91
N GLU A 443 6.77 47.95 -0.26
CA GLU A 443 7.17 48.43 1.07
C GLU A 443 6.39 47.87 2.27
N GLN A 444 5.31 47.11 2.06
CA GLN A 444 4.60 46.46 3.15
C GLN A 444 5.44 45.31 3.74
N ARG A 445 5.65 45.36 5.06
CA ARG A 445 6.35 44.30 5.77
C ARG A 445 5.43 43.13 5.99
N HIS A 446 5.92 41.93 5.71
CA HIS A 446 5.14 40.72 5.88
C HIS A 446 5.95 39.57 6.49
N TYR A 447 5.28 38.77 7.31
CA TYR A 447 5.81 37.61 8.01
C TYR A 447 4.80 36.46 7.93
N PHE A 448 5.30 35.23 7.80
CA PHE A 448 4.47 34.03 7.78
C PHE A 448 4.77 33.12 8.95
N GLU A 449 3.74 32.45 9.44
CA GLU A 449 3.86 31.34 10.37
C GLU A 449 2.87 30.25 10.01
N SER A 450 3.36 29.02 9.98
CA SER A 450 2.57 27.83 9.71
C SER A 450 2.18 27.15 11.02
N LYS A 451 0.92 26.72 11.14
CA LYS A 451 0.49 25.89 12.28
C LYS A 451 0.79 24.41 12.01
N ASN A 452 0.07 23.82 11.06
CA ASN A 452 0.10 22.39 10.74
C ASN A 452 0.74 22.08 9.37
N GLY A 453 1.49 23.04 8.82
CA GLY A 453 1.96 23.04 7.44
C GLY A 453 1.14 24.03 6.61
N LEU A 454 1.80 24.68 5.65
CA LEU A 454 1.20 25.72 4.82
C LEU A 454 1.84 25.72 3.45
N ILE A 455 1.01 25.64 2.41
CA ILE A 455 1.45 25.75 1.01
C ILE A 455 0.73 26.94 0.37
N ILE A 456 1.51 27.90 -0.11
CA ILE A 456 1.05 29.15 -0.70
C ILE A 456 1.54 29.21 -2.14
N GLU A 457 0.66 29.60 -3.05
CA GLU A 457 1.02 30.09 -4.37
C GLU A 457 1.28 31.60 -4.28
N GLU A 458 2.49 32.02 -4.63
CA GLU A 458 2.85 33.42 -4.84
C GLU A 458 2.69 33.72 -6.34
N ILE A 459 1.90 34.74 -6.65
CA ILE A 459 1.80 35.36 -7.97
C ILE A 459 2.29 36.79 -7.83
N SER A 460 3.33 37.16 -8.56
CA SER A 460 3.99 38.45 -8.38
C SER A 460 4.50 39.03 -9.69
N SER A 461 4.87 40.31 -9.65
CA SER A 461 5.76 40.88 -10.67
C SER A 461 7.08 40.11 -10.72
N THR A 462 7.88 40.31 -11.77
CA THR A 462 9.19 39.64 -11.90
C THR A 462 10.01 39.72 -10.61
N HIS A 463 10.53 38.58 -10.17
CA HIS A 463 11.40 38.53 -9.00
C HIS A 463 12.81 38.97 -9.37
N ASP A 464 13.23 40.10 -8.80
CA ASP A 464 14.62 40.56 -8.76
C ASP A 464 15.31 40.07 -7.49
N LYS A 465 16.56 39.59 -7.61
CA LYS A 465 17.34 39.03 -6.51
C LYS A 465 17.70 40.08 -5.46
N ASP A 466 17.79 41.34 -5.86
CA ASP A 466 18.22 42.44 -5.00
C ASP A 466 17.06 43.23 -4.37
N ASP A 467 15.81 42.82 -4.61
CA ASP A 467 14.60 43.49 -4.10
C ASP A 467 14.03 42.86 -2.81
N SER A 468 14.78 42.00 -2.11
CA SER A 468 14.31 41.34 -0.88
C SER A 468 15.05 41.86 0.34
N PHE A 469 14.32 42.53 1.24
CA PHE A 469 14.89 43.16 2.44
C PHE A 469 14.30 42.56 3.71
N TYR A 470 15.15 42.07 4.61
CA TYR A 470 14.73 41.55 5.91
C TYR A 470 14.88 42.62 6.98
N THR A 471 13.94 42.69 7.93
CA THR A 471 14.01 43.67 9.03
C THR A 471 15.11 43.33 10.05
N ASP A 472 15.45 42.05 10.20
CA ASP A 472 16.63 41.59 10.93
C ASP A 472 17.90 41.63 10.05
N LYS A 473 18.82 42.54 10.40
CA LYS A 473 20.09 42.75 9.68
C LYS A 473 20.98 41.50 9.64
N LYS A 474 20.89 40.60 10.63
CA LYS A 474 21.70 39.38 10.67
C LYS A 474 21.41 38.46 9.48
N ILE A 475 20.18 38.46 8.97
CA ILE A 475 19.80 37.66 7.80
C ILE A 475 20.52 38.17 6.55
N MET A 476 20.62 39.50 6.40
CA MET A 476 21.29 40.11 5.26
C MET A 476 22.81 39.90 5.29
N GLU A 477 23.40 39.79 6.49
CA GLU A 477 24.82 39.47 6.68
C GLU A 477 25.15 38.00 6.35
N ASN A 478 24.17 37.09 6.47
CA ASN A 478 24.34 35.69 6.10
C ASN A 478 24.30 35.48 4.59
N LYS A 479 25.49 35.30 3.98
CA LYS A 479 25.65 35.02 2.54
C LYS A 479 25.29 33.59 2.14
N ASP A 480 25.26 32.65 3.09
CA ASP A 480 24.98 31.24 2.84
C ASP A 480 23.55 30.85 3.24
N ARG A 481 22.61 31.80 3.24
CA ARG A 481 21.22 31.58 3.73
C ARG A 481 20.32 30.78 2.79
N LYS A 482 20.83 30.27 1.66
CA LYS A 482 20.06 29.60 0.61
C LYS A 482 20.77 28.37 0.07
N THR A 483 20.04 27.26 -0.05
CA THR A 483 20.51 26.04 -0.70
C THR A 483 19.59 25.69 -1.88
N VAL A 484 20.14 25.65 -3.10
CA VAL A 484 19.38 25.29 -4.31
C VAL A 484 19.62 23.83 -4.70
N LEU A 485 18.54 23.12 -4.94
CA LEU A 485 18.51 21.72 -5.33
C LEU A 485 17.94 21.58 -6.75
N SER A 486 18.85 21.44 -7.71
CA SER A 486 18.52 20.96 -9.06
C SER A 486 18.32 19.44 -9.05
N HIS A 487 17.26 18.93 -9.66
CA HIS A 487 16.94 17.49 -9.77
C HIS A 487 16.46 16.82 -8.47
N TRP A 488 15.61 17.50 -7.70
CA TRP A 488 14.80 16.87 -6.65
C TRP A 488 13.55 16.21 -7.28
N ARG A 489 12.95 15.24 -6.61
CA ARG A 489 11.71 14.61 -7.06
C ARG A 489 10.77 14.38 -5.90
N ILE A 490 9.49 14.59 -6.17
CA ILE A 490 8.39 14.08 -5.38
C ILE A 490 8.35 12.57 -5.69
N SER A 491 8.67 11.75 -4.70
CA SER A 491 8.61 10.29 -4.79
C SER A 491 7.22 9.79 -4.47
#